data_AF-A0A9N9LCC7-F1
#
_entry.id   AF-A0A9N9LCC7-F1
#
_cell.length_a   1.000
_cell.length_b   1.000
_cell.length_c   1.000
_cell.angle_alpha   90.00
_cell.angle_beta   90.00
_cell.angle_gamma   90.00
#
_symmetry.space_group_name_H-M   'P 1'
#
loop_
_entity.id
_entity.type
_entity.pdbx_description
1 polymer ?
#
loop_
_entity_poly.entity_id
_entity_poly.type
_entity_poly.pdbx_seq_one_letter_code
_entity_poly.pdbx_strand_id
1 'polypeptide(L)'
;MADSTKEIPLNSVQVEALVVMKIVKACAATFPTTATGSIVGMDVNGTLQITNSFPFPTADITASDSHPNDHMAASNLAAAAPRGKANITYQNEMIKYLREVNVDANNVGWYTSANMGNFVNISLIENQFFYQKEPNEKTVALVHDVSRSSQGALSLRAFRLSPSFMAAYKESKFTTENMQKTKLTYKDVLVELPIIVHNSHLLTSFLHQMPAELPKEELDFPTSLADLNANQPAIPLYPNLDSLDLSIDPYLERTCDMLLDSIETHYTELNNFQYYQRQLAREQTKITAWKTKRAAENASRVQQKQAPLPEDEWERVFKLPTEPSRLEGMLNARQVEQYSRQVDGFTASITSKMFAVKSNLLPDSE
;
A
#
# COMPACT_ATOMS: atom_id res chain seq x y z
N MET A 1 -9.50 -38.58 -17.93
CA MET A 1 -8.49 -37.69 -18.54
C MET A 1 -8.60 -36.37 -17.80
N ALA A 2 -7.58 -36.02 -17.02
CA ALA A 2 -7.60 -34.80 -16.22
C ALA A 2 -7.22 -33.64 -17.13
N ASP A 3 -8.18 -32.77 -17.45
CA ASP A 3 -7.87 -31.47 -18.03
C ASP A 3 -7.07 -30.70 -16.99
N SER A 4 -5.77 -30.53 -17.26
CA SER A 4 -4.97 -29.49 -16.63
C SER A 4 -5.55 -28.16 -17.08
N THR A 5 -6.49 -27.62 -16.31
CA THR A 5 -6.99 -26.25 -16.47
C THR A 5 -5.77 -25.33 -16.53
N LYS A 6 -5.46 -24.80 -17.72
CA LYS A 6 -4.44 -23.75 -17.88
C LYS A 6 -4.83 -22.63 -16.92
N GLU A 7 -4.03 -22.42 -15.89
CA GLU A 7 -4.29 -21.36 -14.94
C GLU A 7 -4.16 -20.01 -15.64
N ILE A 8 -5.31 -19.35 -15.80
CA ILE A 8 -5.37 -18.01 -16.37
C ILE A 8 -4.87 -17.04 -15.29
N PRO A 9 -3.82 -16.23 -15.56
CA PRO A 9 -3.37 -15.22 -14.63
C PRO A 9 -4.44 -14.15 -14.42
N LEU A 10 -4.42 -13.53 -13.25
CA LEU A 10 -5.36 -12.45 -12.93
C LEU A 10 -4.96 -11.18 -13.69
N ASN A 11 -5.85 -10.67 -14.53
CA ASN A 11 -5.59 -9.53 -15.41
C ASN A 11 -6.29 -8.25 -14.95
N SER A 12 -7.44 -8.38 -14.29
CA SER A 12 -8.25 -7.25 -13.84
C SER A 12 -9.06 -7.59 -12.59
N VAL A 13 -9.50 -6.54 -11.89
CA VAL A 13 -10.38 -6.64 -10.75
C VAL A 13 -11.67 -5.88 -11.07
N GLN A 14 -12.79 -6.59 -11.09
CA GLN A 14 -14.12 -5.99 -11.21
C GLN A 14 -14.70 -5.82 -9.81
N VAL A 15 -15.11 -4.62 -9.44
CA VAL A 15 -15.64 -4.31 -8.12
C VAL A 15 -17.07 -3.79 -8.27
N GLU A 16 -18.02 -4.42 -7.57
CA GLU A 16 -19.38 -3.89 -7.50
C GLU A 16 -19.40 -2.53 -6.80
N ALA A 17 -20.19 -1.56 -7.29
CA ALA A 17 -20.22 -0.23 -6.67
C ALA A 17 -20.65 -0.25 -5.19
N LEU A 18 -21.49 -1.22 -4.78
CA LEU A 18 -21.84 -1.39 -3.37
C LEU A 18 -20.61 -1.69 -2.50
N VAL A 19 -19.66 -2.49 -3.00
CA VAL A 19 -18.40 -2.78 -2.32
C VAL A 19 -17.57 -1.52 -2.17
N VAL A 20 -17.47 -0.72 -3.24
CA VAL A 20 -16.77 0.57 -3.21
C VAL A 20 -17.38 1.46 -2.12
N MET A 21 -18.71 1.61 -2.09
CA MET A 21 -19.40 2.42 -1.09
C MET A 21 -19.18 1.93 0.34
N LYS A 22 -19.20 0.60 0.56
CA LYS A 22 -18.90 0.01 1.88
C LYS A 22 -17.48 0.30 2.33
N ILE A 23 -16.50 0.16 1.43
CA ILE A 23 -15.09 0.46 1.71
C ILE A 23 -14.92 1.94 2.03
N VAL A 24 -15.44 2.83 1.19
CA VAL A 24 -15.39 4.29 1.40
C VAL A 24 -16.00 4.65 2.76
N LYS A 25 -17.19 4.13 3.07
CA LYS A 25 -17.85 4.37 4.36
C LYS A 25 -17.02 3.88 5.55
N ALA A 26 -16.47 2.67 5.46
CA ALA A 26 -15.65 2.09 6.53
C ALA A 26 -14.37 2.90 6.74
N CYS A 27 -13.66 3.25 5.66
CA CYS A 27 -12.43 4.03 5.73
C CYS A 27 -12.66 5.46 6.22
N ALA A 28 -13.75 6.11 5.81
CA ALA A 28 -14.10 7.45 6.28
C ALA A 28 -14.50 7.45 7.76
N ALA A 29 -15.22 6.44 8.24
CA ALA A 29 -15.68 6.36 9.64
C ALA A 29 -14.53 6.11 10.64
N THR A 30 -13.45 5.45 10.21
CA THR A 30 -12.30 5.12 11.06
C THR A 30 -11.15 6.12 10.91
N PHE A 31 -11.21 7.01 9.92
CA PHE A 31 -10.18 8.03 9.69
C PHE A 31 -9.96 8.91 10.95
N PRO A 32 -8.72 9.18 11.38
CA PRO A 32 -7.44 8.94 10.69
C PRO A 32 -6.78 7.57 10.94
N THR A 33 -7.41 6.69 11.73
CA THR A 33 -6.89 5.34 11.99
C THR A 33 -7.08 4.43 10.77
N THR A 34 -6.16 3.48 10.58
CA THR A 34 -6.27 2.52 9.47
C THR A 34 -7.51 1.64 9.62
N ALA A 35 -8.41 1.68 8.64
CA ALA A 35 -9.49 0.71 8.48
C ALA A 35 -9.01 -0.47 7.62
N THR A 36 -9.34 -1.69 8.04
CA THR A 36 -9.12 -2.89 7.23
C THR A 36 -10.38 -3.75 7.16
N GLY A 37 -10.47 -4.61 6.16
CA GLY A 37 -11.57 -5.57 6.06
C GLY A 37 -11.33 -6.64 5.02
N SER A 38 -12.26 -7.60 4.95
CA SER A 38 -12.21 -8.68 3.97
C SER A 38 -13.07 -8.34 2.76
N ILE A 39 -12.63 -8.79 1.59
CA ILE A 39 -13.40 -8.77 0.35
C ILE A 39 -13.73 -10.20 -0.06
N VAL A 40 -14.92 -10.37 -0.62
CA VAL A 40 -15.40 -11.66 -1.11
C VAL A 40 -15.92 -11.57 -2.54
N GLY A 41 -15.84 -12.69 -3.24
CA GLY A 41 -16.37 -12.83 -4.59
C GLY A 41 -15.81 -14.06 -5.30
N MET A 42 -15.55 -13.97 -6.59
CA MET A 42 -15.06 -15.09 -7.39
C MET A 42 -14.24 -14.66 -8.61
N ASP A 43 -13.28 -15.51 -9.01
CA ASP A 43 -12.58 -15.33 -10.28
C ASP A 43 -13.39 -15.91 -11.44
N VAL A 44 -13.59 -15.09 -12.47
CA VAL A 44 -14.23 -15.46 -13.73
C VAL A 44 -13.26 -15.19 -14.86
N ASN A 45 -12.60 -16.25 -15.35
CA ASN A 45 -11.70 -16.22 -16.51
C ASN A 45 -10.57 -15.17 -16.44
N GLY A 46 -9.99 -14.94 -15.25
CA GLY A 46 -8.89 -13.98 -15.06
C GLY A 46 -9.34 -12.57 -14.66
N THR A 47 -10.65 -12.36 -14.49
CA THR A 47 -11.22 -11.16 -13.87
C THR A 47 -11.75 -11.52 -12.49
N LEU A 48 -11.15 -10.94 -11.45
CA LEU A 48 -11.60 -11.14 -10.08
C LEU A 48 -12.82 -10.26 -9.82
N GLN A 49 -13.99 -10.87 -9.71
CA GLN A 49 -15.23 -10.18 -9.39
C GLN A 49 -15.37 -10.10 -7.87
N ILE A 50 -15.38 -8.88 -7.33
CA ILE A 50 -15.58 -8.60 -5.91
C ILE A 50 -17.01 -8.09 -5.73
N THR A 51 -17.84 -8.93 -5.11
CA THR A 51 -19.29 -8.72 -5.00
C THR A 51 -19.70 -8.20 -3.62
N ASN A 52 -18.91 -8.48 -2.58
CA ASN A 52 -19.20 -8.01 -1.24
C ASN A 52 -17.92 -7.73 -0.41
N SER A 53 -18.08 -6.97 0.67
CA SER A 53 -17.02 -6.67 1.63
C SER A 53 -17.59 -6.45 3.03
N PHE A 54 -16.74 -6.65 4.03
CA PHE A 54 -17.05 -6.37 5.42
C PHE A 54 -15.80 -5.94 6.20
N PRO A 55 -15.92 -4.97 7.13
CA PRO A 55 -14.79 -4.49 7.92
C PRO A 55 -14.34 -5.54 8.94
N PHE A 56 -13.04 -5.53 9.27
CA PHE A 56 -12.56 -6.23 10.46
C PHE A 56 -12.89 -5.39 11.70
N PRO A 57 -13.25 -6.03 12.82
CA PRO A 57 -13.40 -5.33 14.09
C PRO A 57 -12.07 -4.68 14.47
N THR A 58 -12.10 -3.37 14.73
CA THR A 58 -10.98 -2.66 15.36
C THR A 58 -10.94 -3.00 16.84
N ALA A 59 -9.75 -3.27 17.37
CA ALA A 59 -9.58 -3.41 18.81
C ALA A 59 -9.86 -2.04 19.46
N ASP A 60 -10.73 -2.00 20.46
CA ASP A 60 -10.99 -0.79 21.24
C ASP A 60 -9.70 -0.41 21.98
N ILE A 61 -9.12 0.71 21.57
CA ILE A 61 -8.04 1.35 22.30
C ILE A 61 -8.76 2.24 23.28
N THR A 62 -8.79 1.80 24.54
CA THR A 62 -9.41 2.54 25.64
C THR A 62 -9.03 4.01 25.53
N ALA A 63 -10.02 4.85 25.29
CA ALA A 63 -9.90 6.29 25.12
C ALA A 63 -9.48 6.98 26.43
N SER A 64 -8.24 6.78 26.85
CA SER A 64 -7.59 7.55 27.91
C SER A 64 -6.51 8.42 27.29
N ASP A 65 -6.75 9.74 27.28
CA ASP A 65 -5.88 10.83 26.85
C ASP A 65 -5.10 10.61 25.54
N SER A 66 -5.71 11.02 24.43
CA SER A 66 -5.17 10.96 23.08
C SER A 66 -3.90 11.81 22.92
N HIS A 67 -2.72 11.21 23.11
CA HIS A 67 -1.48 11.76 22.59
C HIS A 67 -1.34 11.41 21.10
N PRO A 68 -0.66 12.24 20.28
CA PRO A 68 -0.46 11.95 18.84
C PRO A 68 0.17 10.57 18.55
N ASN A 69 1.01 10.06 19.47
CA ASN A 69 1.60 8.73 19.36
C ASN A 69 0.59 7.58 19.50
N ASP A 70 -0.55 7.81 20.17
CA ASP A 70 -1.57 6.78 20.37
C ASP A 70 -2.31 6.46 19.07
N HIS A 71 -2.50 7.46 18.19
CA HIS A 71 -3.09 7.25 16.86
C HIS A 71 -2.19 6.40 15.95
N MET A 72 -0.86 6.54 16.04
CA MET A 72 0.06 5.70 15.28
C MET A 72 0.07 4.26 15.81
N ALA A 73 0.10 4.09 17.14
CA ALA A 73 0.00 2.76 17.76
C ALA A 73 -1.32 2.07 17.38
N ALA A 74 -2.42 2.82 17.39
CA ALA A 74 -3.74 2.37 16.96
C ALA A 74 -3.74 1.87 15.52
N SER A 75 -3.18 2.68 14.63
CA SER A 75 -3.11 2.40 13.21
C SER A 75 -2.26 1.15 12.94
N ASN A 76 -1.15 0.96 13.64
CA ASN A 76 -0.30 -0.22 13.53
C ASN A 76 -1.02 -1.50 13.97
N LEU A 77 -1.79 -1.44 15.07
CA LEU A 77 -2.58 -2.57 15.53
C LEU A 77 -3.69 -2.93 14.54
N ALA A 78 -4.40 -1.91 14.02
CA ALA A 78 -5.44 -2.10 13.03
C ALA A 78 -4.89 -2.61 11.69
N ALA A 79 -3.69 -2.19 11.29
CA ALA A 79 -3.01 -2.68 10.09
C ALA A 79 -2.63 -4.17 10.19
N ALA A 80 -2.42 -4.70 11.39
CA ALA A 80 -2.16 -6.13 11.61
C ALA A 80 -3.43 -6.99 11.65
N ALA A 81 -4.62 -6.37 11.65
CA ALA A 81 -5.89 -7.07 11.77
C ALA A 81 -6.12 -8.18 10.72
N PRO A 82 -5.78 -8.03 9.43
CA PRO A 82 -6.04 -9.05 8.41
C PRO A 82 -5.37 -10.41 8.65
N ARG A 83 -4.27 -10.43 9.42
CA ARG A 83 -3.52 -11.64 9.81
C ARG A 83 -3.71 -12.03 11.28
N GLY A 84 -4.58 -11.32 12.00
CA GLY A 84 -4.87 -11.59 13.41
C GLY A 84 -5.74 -12.83 13.60
N LYS A 85 -5.39 -13.71 14.55
CA LYS A 85 -6.12 -14.97 14.80
C LYS A 85 -7.62 -14.77 15.06
N ALA A 86 -7.98 -13.79 15.87
CA ALA A 86 -9.38 -13.47 16.15
C ALA A 86 -10.14 -13.04 14.88
N ASN A 87 -9.50 -12.26 14.02
CA ASN A 87 -10.08 -11.79 12.77
C ASN A 87 -10.20 -12.89 11.72
N ILE A 88 -9.31 -13.89 11.72
CA ILE A 88 -9.45 -15.09 10.89
C ILE A 88 -10.70 -15.87 11.30
N THR A 89 -10.95 -16.05 12.60
CA THR A 89 -12.18 -16.70 13.09
C THR A 89 -13.41 -15.89 12.70
N TYR A 90 -13.39 -14.57 12.95
CA TYR A 90 -14.48 -13.67 12.56
C TYR A 90 -14.76 -13.70 11.05
N GLN A 91 -13.71 -13.70 10.22
CA GLN A 91 -13.83 -13.78 8.76
C GLN A 91 -14.55 -15.06 8.34
N ASN A 92 -14.17 -16.21 8.90
CA ASN A 92 -14.78 -17.50 8.59
C ASN A 92 -16.26 -17.55 8.99
N GLU A 93 -16.61 -16.99 10.15
CA GLU A 93 -18.00 -16.88 10.59
C GLU A 93 -18.82 -15.94 9.70
N MET A 94 -18.28 -14.77 9.34
CA MET A 94 -18.95 -13.83 8.46
C MET A 94 -19.17 -14.41 7.06
N ILE A 95 -18.18 -15.14 6.52
CA ILE A 95 -18.32 -15.87 5.27
C ILE A 95 -19.44 -16.90 5.35
N LYS A 96 -19.59 -17.61 6.48
CA LYS A 96 -20.70 -18.55 6.69
C LYS A 96 -22.05 -17.82 6.66
N TYR A 97 -22.20 -16.71 7.36
CA TYR A 97 -23.44 -15.92 7.36
C TYR A 97 -23.77 -15.35 5.98
N LEU A 98 -22.77 -14.90 5.22
CA LEU A 98 -22.98 -14.44 3.85
C LEU A 98 -23.46 -15.57 2.92
N ARG A 99 -22.99 -16.81 3.13
CA ARG A 99 -23.51 -17.98 2.39
C ARG A 99 -24.97 -18.29 2.76
N GLU A 100 -25.36 -18.09 4.02
CA GLU A 100 -26.76 -18.30 4.46
C GLU A 100 -27.73 -17.33 3.77
N VAL A 101 -27.28 -16.14 3.39
CA VAL A 101 -28.06 -15.16 2.61
C VAL A 101 -27.83 -15.26 1.09
N ASN A 102 -27.27 -16.37 0.61
CA ASN A 102 -27.00 -16.65 -0.81
C ASN A 102 -26.06 -15.66 -1.51
N VAL A 103 -25.09 -15.09 -0.78
CA VAL A 103 -23.98 -14.32 -1.37
C VAL A 103 -22.83 -15.27 -1.70
N ASP A 104 -22.14 -15.01 -2.81
CA ASP A 104 -20.91 -15.69 -3.23
C ASP A 104 -19.71 -15.31 -2.34
N ALA A 105 -19.68 -15.89 -1.14
CA ALA A 105 -18.67 -15.57 -0.14
C ALA A 105 -17.43 -16.48 -0.24
N ASN A 106 -16.63 -16.35 -1.31
CA ASN A 106 -15.25 -16.84 -1.28
C ASN A 106 -14.32 -15.69 -0.90
N ASN A 107 -13.37 -15.95 -0.01
CA ASN A 107 -12.36 -14.96 0.34
C ASN A 107 -11.46 -14.72 -0.88
N VAL A 108 -11.43 -13.49 -1.37
CA VAL A 108 -10.60 -13.08 -2.53
C VAL A 108 -9.59 -11.99 -2.14
N GLY A 109 -9.39 -11.77 -0.85
CA GLY A 109 -8.38 -10.86 -0.31
C GLY A 109 -8.93 -9.93 0.75
N TRP A 110 -8.37 -8.72 0.77
CA TRP A 110 -8.63 -7.73 1.82
C TRP A 110 -8.57 -6.31 1.28
N TYR A 111 -9.04 -5.35 2.08
CA TYR A 111 -8.86 -3.92 1.81
C TYR A 111 -8.22 -3.21 3.00
N THR A 112 -7.58 -2.08 2.71
CA THR A 112 -7.04 -1.15 3.71
C THR A 112 -7.28 0.29 3.29
N SER A 113 -7.50 1.17 4.26
CA SER A 113 -7.39 2.61 4.04
C SER A 113 -5.93 3.03 3.92
N ALA A 114 -5.67 4.07 3.15
CA ALA A 114 -4.43 4.82 3.12
C ALA A 114 -4.72 6.30 3.41
N ASN A 115 -3.70 6.97 3.95
CA ASN A 115 -3.72 8.42 4.11
C ASN A 115 -2.56 9.01 3.32
N MET A 116 -2.88 9.91 2.39
CA MET A 116 -1.94 10.64 1.54
C MET A 116 -0.91 9.73 0.85
N GLY A 117 -1.33 8.57 0.35
CA GLY A 117 -0.45 7.60 -0.28
C GLY A 117 0.44 6.77 0.63
N ASN A 118 0.36 6.92 1.95
CA ASN A 118 1.10 6.09 2.89
C ASN A 118 0.45 4.73 3.07
N PHE A 119 0.88 3.76 2.27
CA PHE A 119 0.41 2.37 2.36
C PHE A 119 1.48 1.34 2.02
N VAL A 120 2.61 1.75 1.42
CA VAL A 120 3.70 0.83 1.05
C VAL A 120 4.59 0.60 2.27
N ASN A 121 4.12 -0.28 3.15
CA ASN A 121 4.81 -0.60 4.40
C ASN A 121 4.92 -2.12 4.63
N ILE A 122 5.68 -2.52 5.65
CA ILE A 122 5.89 -3.93 5.97
C ILE A 122 4.58 -4.67 6.29
N SER A 123 3.64 -4.01 6.97
CA SER A 123 2.34 -4.58 7.32
C SER A 123 1.51 -4.96 6.09
N LEU A 124 1.51 -4.11 5.06
CA LEU A 124 0.86 -4.41 3.77
C LEU A 124 1.47 -5.66 3.13
N ILE A 125 2.80 -5.75 3.13
CA ILE A 125 3.53 -6.89 2.56
C ILE A 125 3.22 -8.18 3.34
N GLU A 126 3.27 -8.13 4.67
CA GLU A 126 2.96 -9.27 5.54
C GLU A 126 1.53 -9.76 5.34
N ASN A 127 0.57 -8.84 5.29
CA ASN A 127 -0.82 -9.17 5.04
C ASN A 127 -1.00 -9.77 3.65
N GLN A 128 -0.49 -9.12 2.60
CA GLN A 128 -0.63 -9.65 1.25
C GLN A 128 0.08 -10.99 1.07
N PHE A 129 1.25 -11.18 1.69
CA PHE A 129 1.92 -12.48 1.71
C PHE A 129 1.08 -13.53 2.44
N PHE A 130 0.46 -13.20 3.58
CA PHE A 130 -0.42 -14.10 4.31
C PHE A 130 -1.59 -14.60 3.45
N TYR A 131 -2.20 -13.72 2.65
CA TYR A 131 -3.29 -14.06 1.73
C TYR A 131 -2.82 -14.71 0.43
N GLN A 132 -1.56 -14.52 0.00
CA GLN A 132 -1.06 -14.98 -1.30
C GLN A 132 -0.08 -16.16 -1.20
N LYS A 133 0.23 -16.65 0.02
CA LYS A 133 1.21 -17.72 0.23
C LYS A 133 0.82 -19.07 -0.38
N GLU A 134 -0.48 -19.34 -0.48
CA GLU A 134 -0.98 -20.61 -0.98
C GLU A 134 -0.81 -20.67 -2.51
N PRO A 135 -0.39 -21.83 -3.05
CA PRO A 135 -0.21 -21.97 -4.49
C PRO A 135 -1.55 -21.74 -5.21
N ASN A 136 -1.48 -21.01 -6.32
CA ASN A 136 -2.60 -20.73 -7.23
C ASN A 136 -3.70 -19.82 -6.65
N GLU A 137 -3.43 -19.20 -5.51
CA GLU A 137 -4.34 -18.27 -4.87
C GLU A 137 -4.51 -16.98 -5.70
N LYS A 138 -5.72 -16.43 -5.73
CA LYS A 138 -6.07 -15.24 -6.53
C LYS A 138 -6.55 -14.10 -5.64
N THR A 139 -5.74 -13.79 -4.63
CA THR A 139 -6.01 -12.71 -3.68
C THR A 139 -5.46 -11.36 -4.15
N VAL A 140 -6.20 -10.30 -3.83
CA VAL A 140 -5.79 -8.91 -4.08
C VAL A 140 -5.94 -8.06 -2.81
N ALA A 141 -5.12 -7.03 -2.70
CA ALA A 141 -5.27 -5.97 -1.71
C ALA A 141 -5.88 -4.74 -2.38
N LEU A 142 -7.06 -4.32 -1.91
CA LEU A 142 -7.64 -3.04 -2.30
C LEU A 142 -7.16 -1.94 -1.35
N VAL A 143 -6.61 -0.86 -1.91
CA VAL A 143 -6.14 0.30 -1.15
C VAL A 143 -7.02 1.48 -1.51
N HIS A 144 -7.76 1.99 -0.53
CA HIS A 144 -8.56 3.19 -0.67
C HIS A 144 -7.90 4.38 0.04
N ASP A 145 -7.55 5.42 -0.70
CA ASP A 145 -6.96 6.63 -0.12
C ASP A 145 -8.06 7.65 0.18
N VAL A 146 -8.33 7.85 1.48
CA VAL A 146 -9.40 8.72 1.96
C VAL A 146 -9.09 10.18 1.63
N SER A 147 -7.85 10.61 1.89
CA SER A 147 -7.39 12.00 1.68
C SER A 147 -7.36 12.41 0.21
N ARG A 148 -7.03 11.47 -0.69
CA ARG A 148 -7.04 11.74 -2.12
C ARG A 148 -8.46 11.73 -2.67
N SER A 149 -9.32 10.86 -2.16
CA SER A 149 -10.72 10.79 -2.58
C SER A 149 -11.52 12.00 -2.16
N SER A 150 -11.16 12.65 -1.04
CA SER A 150 -11.79 13.93 -0.64
C SER A 150 -11.46 15.09 -1.58
N GLN A 151 -10.45 14.97 -2.45
CA GLN A 151 -10.11 15.97 -3.49
C GLN A 151 -10.94 15.81 -4.78
N GLY A 152 -11.94 14.92 -4.77
CA GLY A 152 -12.97 14.78 -5.81
C GLY A 152 -12.88 13.49 -6.63
N ALA A 153 -11.68 12.96 -6.90
CA ALA A 153 -11.50 11.72 -7.67
C ALA A 153 -11.36 10.50 -6.76
N LEU A 154 -12.20 9.48 -6.95
CA LEU A 154 -12.10 8.21 -6.21
C LEU A 154 -10.70 7.60 -6.37
N SER A 155 -9.99 7.45 -5.25
CA SER A 155 -8.72 6.74 -5.20
C SER A 155 -8.90 5.36 -4.60
N LEU A 156 -9.11 4.38 -5.49
CA LEU A 156 -9.15 2.96 -5.18
C LEU A 156 -8.19 2.23 -6.12
N ARG A 157 -7.28 1.43 -5.56
CA ARG A 157 -6.23 0.73 -6.33
C ARG A 157 -6.15 -0.72 -5.89
N ALA A 158 -5.89 -1.62 -6.83
CA ALA A 158 -5.79 -3.05 -6.55
C ALA A 158 -4.34 -3.49 -6.74
N PHE A 159 -3.78 -4.12 -5.71
CA PHE A 159 -2.40 -4.59 -5.72
C PHE A 159 -2.30 -6.09 -5.43
N ARG A 160 -1.23 -6.67 -5.96
CA ARG A 160 -0.79 -8.02 -5.65
C ARG A 160 0.73 -8.04 -5.52
N LEU A 161 1.30 -8.97 -4.74
CA LEU A 161 2.76 -9.16 -4.74
C LEU A 161 3.19 -9.89 -6.00
N SER A 162 4.32 -9.48 -6.58
CA SER A 162 4.87 -10.20 -7.72
C SER A 162 5.31 -11.63 -7.32
N PRO A 163 5.26 -12.60 -8.26
CA PRO A 163 5.72 -13.96 -7.97
C PRO A 163 7.20 -14.03 -7.55
N SER A 164 8.04 -13.18 -8.14
CA SER A 164 9.47 -13.09 -7.82
C SER A 164 9.70 -12.56 -6.41
N PHE A 165 8.95 -11.53 -6.00
CA PHE A 165 9.00 -11.01 -4.64
C PHE A 165 8.46 -12.02 -3.61
N MET A 166 7.38 -12.73 -3.92
CA MET A 166 6.83 -13.80 -3.06
C MET A 166 7.86 -14.89 -2.76
N ALA A 167 8.62 -15.33 -3.77
CA ALA A 167 9.68 -16.32 -3.60
C ALA A 167 10.82 -15.80 -2.71
N ALA A 168 11.28 -14.56 -2.94
CA ALA A 168 12.33 -13.93 -2.13
C ALA A 168 11.90 -13.72 -0.67
N TYR A 169 10.63 -13.32 -0.45
CA TYR A 169 10.07 -13.10 0.88
C TYR A 169 9.94 -14.42 1.66
N LYS A 170 9.52 -15.50 1.00
CA LYS A 170 9.44 -16.84 1.60
C LYS A 170 10.80 -17.34 2.11
N GLU A 171 11.88 -17.02 1.41
CA GLU A 171 13.24 -17.39 1.82
C GLU A 171 13.86 -16.41 2.83
N SER A 172 13.22 -15.25 3.08
CA SER A 172 13.76 -14.16 3.91
C SER A 172 15.17 -13.69 3.50
N LYS A 173 15.45 -13.75 2.19
CA LYS A 173 16.78 -13.53 1.60
C LYS A 173 16.89 -12.17 0.92
N PHE A 174 16.74 -11.09 1.67
CA PHE A 174 16.91 -9.71 1.18
C PHE A 174 18.34 -9.19 1.37
N THR A 175 19.31 -9.96 0.87
CA THR A 175 20.74 -9.61 0.84
C THR A 175 21.13 -9.05 -0.53
N THR A 176 22.21 -8.25 -0.59
CA THR A 176 22.67 -7.62 -1.82
C THR A 176 22.97 -8.66 -2.92
N GLU A 177 23.54 -9.80 -2.56
CA GLU A 177 23.84 -10.89 -3.50
C GLU A 177 22.57 -11.50 -4.11
N ASN A 178 21.55 -11.76 -3.28
CA ASN A 178 20.30 -12.36 -3.77
C ASN A 178 19.48 -11.37 -4.59
N MET A 179 19.48 -10.08 -4.23
CA MET A 179 18.85 -9.03 -5.04
C MET A 179 19.54 -8.89 -6.41
N GLN A 180 20.87 -8.97 -6.48
CA GLN A 180 21.60 -8.94 -7.75
C GLN A 180 21.30 -10.16 -8.62
N LYS A 181 21.23 -11.35 -8.03
CA LYS A 181 20.90 -12.59 -8.76
C LYS A 181 19.46 -12.58 -9.29
N THR A 182 18.51 -12.15 -8.47
CA THR A 182 17.08 -12.12 -8.82
C THR A 182 16.67 -10.90 -9.64
N LYS A 183 17.52 -9.87 -9.72
CA LYS A 183 17.25 -8.55 -10.34
C LYS A 183 16.00 -7.85 -9.79
N LEU A 184 15.63 -8.16 -8.54
CA LEU A 184 14.47 -7.57 -7.87
C LEU A 184 14.72 -6.08 -7.58
N THR A 185 13.85 -5.23 -8.11
CA THR A 185 13.86 -3.78 -7.87
C THR A 185 12.59 -3.37 -7.12
N TYR A 186 12.59 -2.16 -6.54
CA TYR A 186 11.41 -1.59 -5.85
C TYR A 186 10.13 -1.56 -6.71
N LYS A 187 10.28 -1.49 -8.03
CA LYS A 187 9.16 -1.51 -9.00
C LYS A 187 8.47 -2.86 -9.08
N ASP A 188 9.21 -3.94 -8.82
CA ASP A 188 8.73 -5.31 -8.98
C ASP A 188 8.08 -5.85 -7.70
N VAL A 189 7.95 -5.05 -6.64
CA VAL A 189 7.34 -5.49 -5.37
C VAL A 189 5.83 -5.67 -5.53
N LEU A 190 5.15 -4.65 -6.04
CA LEU A 190 3.69 -4.60 -6.19
C LEU A 190 3.32 -4.57 -7.66
N VAL A 191 2.46 -5.51 -8.08
CA VAL A 191 1.78 -5.51 -9.36
C VAL A 191 0.43 -4.85 -9.18
N GLU A 192 0.19 -3.76 -9.89
CA GLU A 192 -1.10 -3.07 -9.91
C GLU A 192 -2.01 -3.68 -10.96
N LEU A 193 -3.27 -3.95 -10.58
CA LEU A 193 -4.29 -4.48 -11.46
C LEU A 193 -5.34 -3.40 -11.76
N PRO A 194 -5.81 -3.30 -13.00
CA PRO A 194 -6.85 -2.35 -13.37
C PRO A 194 -8.16 -2.69 -12.64
N ILE A 195 -8.76 -1.67 -12.04
CA ILE A 195 -10.08 -1.76 -11.40
C ILE A 195 -11.16 -1.33 -12.38
N ILE A 196 -12.21 -2.14 -12.49
CA ILE A 196 -13.41 -1.85 -13.25
C ILE A 196 -14.58 -1.81 -12.27
N VAL A 197 -15.21 -0.66 -12.12
CA VAL A 197 -16.43 -0.55 -11.31
C VAL A 197 -17.60 -1.05 -12.15
N HIS A 198 -18.31 -2.06 -11.65
CA HIS A 198 -19.47 -2.64 -12.30
C HIS A 198 -20.75 -2.33 -11.51
N ASN A 199 -21.83 -2.13 -12.26
CA ASN A 199 -23.18 -1.92 -11.74
C ASN A 199 -24.13 -2.89 -12.42
N SER A 200 -25.01 -3.52 -11.64
CA SER A 200 -26.14 -4.24 -12.20
C SER A 200 -27.14 -3.28 -12.87
N HIS A 201 -27.90 -3.76 -13.86
CA HIS A 201 -28.92 -2.95 -14.54
C HIS A 201 -29.98 -2.38 -13.58
N LEU A 202 -30.31 -3.12 -12.52
CA LEU A 202 -31.24 -2.65 -11.50
C LEU A 202 -30.65 -1.49 -10.69
N LEU A 203 -29.37 -1.59 -10.29
CA LEU A 203 -28.68 -0.51 -9.61
C LEU A 203 -28.56 0.73 -10.51
N THR A 204 -28.23 0.55 -11.79
CA THR A 204 -28.19 1.67 -12.76
C THR A 204 -29.57 2.34 -12.88
N SER A 205 -30.65 1.55 -12.95
CA SER A 205 -32.01 2.10 -13.01
C SER A 205 -32.37 2.87 -11.73
N PHE A 206 -31.97 2.37 -10.56
CA PHE A 206 -32.13 3.06 -9.29
C PHE A 206 -31.33 4.37 -9.24
N LEU A 207 -30.07 4.36 -9.68
CA LEU A 207 -29.22 5.56 -9.75
C LEU A 207 -29.81 6.63 -10.67
N HIS A 208 -30.52 6.26 -11.74
CA HIS A 208 -31.20 7.23 -12.61
C HIS A 208 -32.42 7.90 -11.96
N GLN A 209 -32.96 7.35 -10.86
CA GLN A 209 -34.09 7.93 -10.13
C GLN A 209 -33.65 8.93 -9.03
N MET A 210 -32.35 8.96 -8.69
CA MET A 210 -31.81 9.78 -7.61
C MET A 210 -31.52 11.27 -7.94
N PRO A 211 -31.09 11.65 -9.16
CA PRO A 211 -30.76 13.04 -9.45
C PRO A 211 -31.97 13.96 -9.26
N ALA A 212 -31.78 15.03 -8.50
CA ALA A 212 -32.75 16.12 -8.40
C ALA A 212 -32.62 17.05 -9.61
N GLU A 213 -33.73 17.65 -10.05
CA GLU A 213 -33.66 18.73 -11.03
C GLU A 213 -32.81 19.89 -10.48
N LEU A 214 -31.96 20.46 -11.32
CA LEU A 214 -31.25 21.68 -10.98
C LEU A 214 -32.27 22.78 -10.63
N PRO A 215 -32.02 23.59 -9.58
CA PRO A 215 -32.82 24.77 -9.31
C PRO A 215 -32.94 25.62 -10.58
N LYS A 216 -34.17 25.88 -11.02
CA LYS A 216 -34.46 26.67 -12.23
C LYS A 216 -34.44 28.17 -11.96
N GLU A 217 -34.60 28.55 -10.70
CA GLU A 217 -34.54 29.92 -10.23
C GLU A 217 -33.10 30.26 -9.80
N GLU A 218 -32.64 31.47 -10.13
CA GLU A 218 -31.37 31.96 -9.65
C GLU A 218 -31.41 32.07 -8.12
N LEU A 219 -30.41 31.48 -7.46
CA LEU A 219 -30.29 31.54 -6.01
C LEU A 219 -29.81 32.93 -5.61
N ASP A 220 -30.46 33.53 -4.61
CA ASP A 220 -29.99 34.78 -4.01
C ASP A 220 -28.63 34.58 -3.33
N PHE A 221 -27.74 35.58 -3.46
CA PHE A 221 -26.46 35.54 -2.76
C PHE A 221 -26.69 35.60 -1.24
N PRO A 222 -26.07 34.70 -0.46
CA PRO A 222 -26.22 34.72 1.00
C PRO A 222 -25.60 36.00 1.57
N THR A 223 -26.31 36.63 2.51
CA THR A 223 -25.87 37.88 3.14
C THR A 223 -24.70 37.69 4.11
N SER A 224 -24.57 36.48 4.66
CA SER A 224 -23.49 36.09 5.59
C SER A 224 -23.28 34.58 5.61
N LEU A 225 -22.16 34.13 6.19
CA LEU A 225 -21.88 32.70 6.38
C LEU A 225 -22.92 32.01 7.30
N ALA A 226 -23.48 32.74 8.27
CA ALA A 226 -24.51 32.21 9.16
C ALA A 226 -25.82 31.92 8.41
N ASP A 227 -26.18 32.80 7.47
CA ASP A 227 -27.35 32.65 6.60
C ASP A 227 -27.19 31.45 5.65
N LEU A 228 -26.00 31.27 5.08
CA LEU A 228 -25.68 30.11 4.25
C LEU A 228 -25.77 28.78 5.02
N ASN A 229 -25.31 28.73 6.27
CA ASN A 229 -25.40 27.53 7.10
C ASN A 229 -26.83 27.22 7.54
N ALA A 230 -27.66 28.24 7.75
CA ALA A 230 -29.07 28.08 8.11
C ALA A 230 -29.91 27.63 6.90
N ASN A 231 -29.60 28.17 5.72
CA ASN A 231 -30.34 27.97 4.48
C ASN A 231 -29.41 27.42 3.39
N GLN A 232 -28.87 26.21 3.57
CA GLN A 232 -28.03 25.59 2.56
C GLN A 232 -28.85 25.25 1.31
N PRO A 233 -28.46 25.71 0.11
CA PRO A 233 -29.13 25.31 -1.12
C PRO A 233 -28.98 23.80 -1.33
N ALA A 234 -30.00 23.16 -1.89
CA ALA A 234 -29.95 21.74 -2.21
C ALA A 234 -28.87 21.49 -3.27
N ILE A 235 -27.74 20.90 -2.85
CA ILE A 235 -26.67 20.52 -3.77
C ILE A 235 -27.11 19.24 -4.48
N PRO A 236 -27.30 19.26 -5.81
CA PRO A 236 -27.69 18.06 -6.53
C PRO A 236 -26.53 17.05 -6.50
N LEU A 237 -26.86 15.76 -6.56
CA LEU A 237 -25.85 14.70 -6.68
C LEU A 237 -24.99 14.83 -7.95
N TYR A 238 -25.55 15.46 -8.99
CA TYR A 238 -24.87 15.72 -10.25
C TYR A 238 -25.43 17.02 -10.88
N PRO A 239 -24.57 17.92 -11.41
CA PRO A 239 -23.10 17.84 -11.45
C PRO A 239 -22.45 18.16 -10.09
N ASN A 240 -21.35 17.46 -9.77
CA ASN A 240 -20.59 17.68 -8.54
C ASN A 240 -19.55 18.80 -8.71
N LEU A 241 -19.78 19.94 -8.04
CA LEU A 241 -18.90 21.11 -8.08
C LEU A 241 -17.67 21.00 -7.16
N ASP A 242 -17.65 20.10 -6.18
CA ASP A 242 -16.51 19.90 -5.27
C ASP A 242 -15.24 19.49 -6.04
N SER A 243 -15.42 18.83 -7.18
CA SER A 243 -14.32 18.47 -8.09
C SER A 243 -13.55 19.68 -8.65
N LEU A 244 -14.16 20.87 -8.63
CA LEU A 244 -13.56 22.12 -9.10
C LEU A 244 -12.87 22.92 -7.99
N ASP A 245 -12.82 22.39 -6.76
CA ASP A 245 -12.12 23.08 -5.67
C ASP A 245 -10.64 23.31 -6.02
N LEU A 246 -10.19 24.53 -5.76
CA LEU A 246 -8.85 25.05 -6.01
C LEU A 246 -7.97 25.03 -4.76
N SER A 247 -8.47 24.55 -3.61
CA SER A 247 -7.68 24.51 -2.38
C SER A 247 -6.39 23.68 -2.56
N ILE A 248 -5.23 24.35 -2.49
CA ILE A 248 -3.90 23.76 -2.77
C ILE A 248 -3.23 23.33 -1.45
N ASP A 249 -3.36 24.17 -0.43
CA ASP A 249 -2.31 24.33 0.57
C ASP A 249 -2.17 23.14 1.54
N PRO A 250 -3.21 22.63 2.21
CA PRO A 250 -3.02 21.62 3.25
C PRO A 250 -2.59 20.25 2.70
N TYR A 251 -3.01 19.91 1.47
CA TYR A 251 -2.73 18.60 0.88
C TYR A 251 -1.33 18.53 0.28
N LEU A 252 -0.92 19.56 -0.47
CA LEU A 252 0.40 19.57 -1.10
C LEU A 252 1.51 19.69 -0.06
N GLU A 253 1.38 20.60 0.90
CA GLU A 253 2.35 20.80 1.99
C GLU A 253 2.61 19.49 2.72
N ARG A 254 1.54 18.83 3.19
CA ARG A 254 1.67 17.59 3.95
C ARG A 254 2.16 16.41 3.10
N THR A 255 1.85 16.36 1.81
CA THR A 255 2.43 15.35 0.90
C THR A 255 3.93 15.55 0.73
N CYS A 256 4.38 16.81 0.63
CA CYS A 256 5.79 17.17 0.56
C CYS A 256 6.52 16.83 1.87
N ASP A 257 5.94 17.11 3.03
CA ASP A 257 6.50 16.71 4.33
C ASP A 257 6.70 15.19 4.42
N MET A 258 5.67 14.42 4.03
CA MET A 258 5.75 12.96 4.02
C MET A 258 6.78 12.41 3.02
N LEU A 259 6.99 13.10 1.91
CA LEU A 259 8.06 12.79 0.96
C LEU A 259 9.44 13.07 1.58
N LEU A 260 9.61 14.20 2.27
CA LEU A 260 10.85 14.53 2.97
C LEU A 260 11.19 13.51 4.05
N ASP A 261 10.22 13.14 4.89
CA ASP A 261 10.38 12.09 5.92
C ASP A 261 10.83 10.75 5.31
N SER A 262 10.26 10.38 4.16
CA SER A 262 10.62 9.15 3.44
C SER A 262 12.04 9.23 2.86
N ILE A 263 12.47 10.41 2.38
CA ILE A 263 13.85 10.65 1.93
C ILE A 263 14.83 10.57 3.12
N GLU A 264 14.51 11.15 4.27
CA GLU A 264 15.34 11.05 5.48
C GLU A 264 15.47 9.59 5.97
N THR A 265 14.37 8.85 5.93
CA THR A 265 14.38 7.41 6.21
C THR A 265 15.29 6.67 5.22
N HIS A 266 15.30 7.04 3.94
CA HIS A 266 16.19 6.45 2.94
C HIS A 266 17.66 6.74 3.24
N TYR A 267 17.98 7.96 3.68
CA TYR A 267 19.33 8.32 4.11
C TYR A 267 19.79 7.54 5.34
N THR A 268 18.89 7.33 6.31
CA THR A 268 19.17 6.53 7.50
C THR A 268 19.53 5.08 7.12
N GLU A 269 18.73 4.46 6.25
CA GLU A 269 18.98 3.10 5.75
C GLU A 269 20.28 3.00 4.93
N LEU A 270 20.58 4.02 4.13
CA LEU A 270 21.84 4.11 3.40
C LEU A 270 23.04 4.18 4.36
N ASN A 271 22.95 5.00 5.41
CA ASN A 271 24.00 5.15 6.43
C ASN A 271 24.24 3.83 7.18
N ASN A 272 23.17 3.11 7.54
CA ASN A 272 23.26 1.79 8.17
C ASN A 272 24.02 0.79 7.28
N PHE A 273 23.71 0.77 5.98
CA PHE A 273 24.41 -0.09 5.02
C PHE A 273 25.87 0.31 4.81
N GLN A 274 26.18 1.60 4.71
CA GLN A 274 27.56 2.08 4.60
C GLN A 274 28.38 1.74 5.86
N TYR A 275 27.76 1.78 7.04
CA TYR A 275 28.40 1.37 8.28
C TYR A 275 28.75 -0.13 8.24
N TYR A 276 27.81 -0.98 7.83
CA TYR A 276 28.06 -2.40 7.57
C TYR A 276 29.22 -2.62 6.59
N GLN A 277 29.23 -1.92 5.45
CA GLN A 277 30.27 -2.05 4.43
C GLN A 277 31.66 -1.69 4.97
N ARG A 278 31.77 -0.64 5.79
CA ARG A 278 33.03 -0.25 6.45
C ARG A 278 33.50 -1.31 7.45
N GLN A 279 32.60 -1.90 8.24
CA GLN A 279 32.94 -2.99 9.16
C GLN A 279 33.40 -4.24 8.40
N LEU A 280 32.68 -4.62 7.35
CA LEU A 280 33.02 -5.76 6.50
C LEU A 280 34.42 -5.60 5.90
N ALA A 281 34.73 -4.43 5.33
CA ALA A 281 36.05 -4.16 4.74
C ALA A 281 37.19 -4.25 5.77
N ARG A 282 36.96 -3.80 7.01
CA ARG A 282 37.96 -3.92 8.10
C ARG A 282 38.21 -5.38 8.45
N GLU A 283 37.17 -6.18 8.60
CA GLU A 283 37.31 -7.61 8.91
C GLU A 283 37.94 -8.38 7.75
N GLN A 284 37.55 -8.09 6.51
CA GLN A 284 38.19 -8.66 5.31
C GLN A 284 39.68 -8.33 5.23
N THR A 285 40.09 -7.12 5.63
CA THR A 285 41.51 -6.73 5.68
C THR A 285 42.27 -7.56 6.72
N LYS A 286 41.69 -7.78 7.91
CA LYS A 286 42.29 -8.65 8.95
C LYS A 286 42.40 -10.10 8.50
N ILE A 287 41.35 -10.63 7.87
CA ILE A 287 41.33 -12.00 7.31
C ILE A 287 42.41 -12.13 6.24
N THR A 288 42.51 -11.16 5.33
CA THR A 288 43.53 -11.16 4.26
C THR A 288 44.93 -11.11 4.85
N ALA A 289 45.19 -10.23 5.83
CA ALA A 289 46.47 -10.18 6.52
C ALA A 289 46.82 -11.49 7.25
N TRP A 290 45.83 -12.12 7.90
CA TRP A 290 45.99 -13.43 8.54
C TRP A 290 46.35 -14.51 7.52
N LYS A 291 45.61 -14.59 6.41
CA LYS A 291 45.85 -15.57 5.32
C LYS A 291 47.25 -15.40 4.73
N THR A 292 47.67 -14.17 4.44
CA THR A 292 49.02 -13.88 3.92
C THR A 292 50.10 -14.29 4.92
N LYS A 293 49.92 -14.01 6.22
CA LYS A 293 50.87 -14.41 7.26
C LYS A 293 50.94 -15.94 7.39
N ARG A 294 49.79 -16.62 7.32
CA ARG A 294 49.71 -18.09 7.41
C ARG A 294 50.34 -18.77 6.20
N ALA A 295 50.13 -18.23 4.99
CA ALA A 295 50.77 -18.71 3.77
C ALA A 295 52.30 -18.58 3.84
N ALA A 296 52.81 -17.45 4.35
CA ALA A 296 54.25 -17.25 4.54
C ALA A 296 54.84 -18.21 5.59
N GLU A 297 54.11 -18.47 6.69
CA GLU A 297 54.50 -19.45 7.71
C GLU A 297 54.52 -20.88 7.14
N ASN A 298 53.51 -21.26 6.36
CA ASN A 298 53.43 -22.56 5.69
C ASN A 298 54.57 -22.75 4.68
N ALA A 299 54.92 -21.72 3.89
CA ALA A 299 56.05 -21.75 2.98
C ALA A 299 57.39 -22.00 3.70
N SER A 300 57.59 -21.36 4.86
CA SER A 300 58.77 -21.58 5.70
C SER A 300 58.81 -23.00 6.30
N ARG A 301 57.66 -23.52 6.76
CA ARG A 301 57.58 -24.89 7.30
C ARG A 301 57.85 -25.97 6.27
N VAL A 302 57.39 -25.78 5.03
CA VAL A 302 57.69 -26.70 3.92
C VAL A 302 59.20 -26.73 3.63
N GLN A 303 59.90 -25.58 3.66
CA GLN A 303 61.36 -25.54 3.54
C GLN A 303 62.08 -26.26 4.69
N GLN A 304 61.49 -26.21 5.89
CA GLN A 304 61.98 -26.91 7.09
C GLN A 304 61.51 -28.37 7.20
N LYS A 305 60.85 -28.92 6.16
CA LYS A 305 60.27 -30.28 6.11
C LYS A 305 59.26 -30.58 7.23
N GLN A 306 58.58 -29.55 7.76
CA GLN A 306 57.48 -29.70 8.70
C GLN A 306 56.13 -29.67 7.97
N ALA A 307 55.11 -30.30 8.56
CA ALA A 307 53.76 -30.31 8.00
C ALA A 307 53.14 -28.90 7.99
N PRO A 308 52.41 -28.51 6.93
CA PRO A 308 51.69 -27.23 6.87
C PRO A 308 50.61 -27.13 7.95
N LEU A 309 50.36 -25.91 8.42
CA LEU A 309 49.23 -25.64 9.32
C LEU A 309 47.93 -25.55 8.54
N PRO A 310 46.79 -25.90 9.18
CA PRO A 310 45.47 -25.75 8.59
C PRO A 310 45.18 -24.29 8.20
N GLU A 311 44.61 -24.11 7.01
CA GLU A 311 44.27 -22.81 6.46
C GLU A 311 42.85 -22.36 6.82
N ASP A 312 42.06 -23.19 7.52
CA ASP A 312 40.63 -22.94 7.81
C ASP A 312 40.38 -22.31 9.19
N GLU A 313 41.41 -22.14 10.02
CA GLU A 313 41.26 -21.63 11.39
C GLU A 313 40.69 -20.20 11.44
N TRP A 314 40.86 -19.40 10.39
CA TRP A 314 40.33 -18.03 10.33
C TRP A 314 38.80 -17.98 10.36
N GLU A 315 38.09 -19.01 9.88
CA GLU A 315 36.62 -19.04 9.89
C GLU A 315 36.06 -19.14 11.31
N ARG A 316 36.82 -19.76 12.23
CA ARG A 316 36.47 -19.83 13.65
C ARG A 316 36.88 -18.58 14.42
N VAL A 317 37.96 -17.93 13.99
CA VAL A 317 38.56 -16.78 14.68
C VAL A 317 37.89 -15.46 14.31
N PHE A 318 37.49 -15.28 13.04
CA PHE A 318 36.86 -14.06 12.56
C PHE A 318 35.37 -14.27 12.31
N LYS A 319 34.53 -13.49 13.00
CA LYS A 319 33.09 -13.44 12.73
C LYS A 319 32.79 -12.26 11.83
N LEU A 320 32.29 -12.53 10.62
CA LEU A 320 31.87 -11.47 9.72
C LEU A 320 30.60 -10.77 10.24
N PRO A 321 30.49 -9.44 10.09
CA PRO A 321 29.25 -8.73 10.37
C PRO A 321 28.09 -9.28 9.52
N THR A 322 26.89 -9.31 10.09
CA THR A 322 25.66 -9.69 9.38
C THR A 322 25.16 -8.50 8.55
N GLU A 323 24.78 -8.76 7.30
CA GLU A 323 24.21 -7.74 6.43
C GLU A 323 22.82 -7.30 6.93
N PRO A 324 22.54 -5.99 7.01
CA PRO A 324 21.19 -5.50 7.28
C PRO A 324 20.25 -5.86 6.11
N SER A 325 19.01 -6.21 6.43
CA SER A 325 18.00 -6.53 5.42
C SER A 325 17.75 -5.33 4.51
N ARG A 326 17.76 -5.54 3.19
CA ARG A 326 17.51 -4.49 2.20
C ARG A 326 16.01 -4.25 1.93
N LEU A 327 15.13 -5.02 2.58
CA LEU A 327 13.68 -4.97 2.35
C LEU A 327 13.10 -3.59 2.68
N GLU A 328 13.39 -3.05 3.87
CA GLU A 328 12.82 -1.77 4.31
C GLU A 328 13.28 -0.62 3.40
N GLY A 329 14.56 -0.57 3.04
CA GLY A 329 15.07 0.40 2.08
C GLY A 329 14.40 0.30 0.70
N MET A 330 14.05 -0.92 0.25
CA MET A 330 13.33 -1.13 -1.02
C MET A 330 11.86 -0.67 -0.95
N LEU A 331 11.16 -0.96 0.16
CA LEU A 331 9.78 -0.49 0.37
C LEU A 331 9.73 1.03 0.48
N ASN A 332 10.68 1.62 1.21
CA ASN A 332 10.78 3.06 1.33
C ASN A 332 11.07 3.73 -0.02
N ALA A 333 11.95 3.16 -0.86
CA ALA A 333 12.17 3.66 -2.22
C ALA A 333 10.89 3.64 -3.08
N ARG A 334 10.05 2.61 -2.92
CA ARG A 334 8.74 2.54 -3.59
C ARG A 334 7.76 3.59 -3.02
N GLN A 335 7.82 3.87 -1.72
CA GLN A 335 7.01 4.89 -1.07
C GLN A 335 7.40 6.32 -1.53
N VAL A 336 8.69 6.60 -1.70
CA VAL A 336 9.19 7.85 -2.32
C VAL A 336 8.58 8.04 -3.71
N GLU A 337 8.66 7.01 -4.58
CA GLU A 337 8.07 7.08 -5.92
C GLU A 337 6.56 7.31 -5.87
N GLN A 338 5.86 6.70 -4.91
CA GLN A 338 4.42 6.87 -4.73
C GLN A 338 4.06 8.32 -4.40
N TYR A 339 4.78 8.96 -3.46
CA TYR A 339 4.56 10.37 -3.14
C TYR A 339 4.92 11.28 -4.32
N SER A 340 6.02 11.03 -5.03
CA SER A 340 6.38 11.81 -6.23
C SER A 340 5.28 11.78 -7.30
N ARG A 341 4.73 10.59 -7.60
CA ARG A 341 3.61 10.46 -8.54
C ARG A 341 2.33 11.16 -8.07
N GLN A 342 2.12 11.24 -6.76
CA GLN A 342 0.97 11.97 -6.21
C GLN A 342 1.13 13.46 -6.36
N VAL A 343 2.33 14.00 -6.09
CA VAL A 343 2.63 15.42 -6.33
C VAL A 343 2.43 15.75 -7.81
N ASP A 344 2.99 14.95 -8.73
CA ASP A 344 2.82 15.14 -10.18
C ASP A 344 1.34 15.15 -10.59
N GLY A 345 0.57 14.17 -10.10
CA GLY A 345 -0.86 14.05 -10.41
C GLY A 345 -1.70 15.20 -9.81
N PHE A 346 -1.34 15.66 -8.61
CA PHE A 346 -1.99 16.79 -7.96
C PHE A 346 -1.71 18.10 -8.71
N THR A 347 -0.44 18.37 -9.05
CA THR A 347 -0.04 19.54 -9.83
C THR A 347 -0.74 19.56 -11.20
N ALA A 348 -0.78 18.43 -11.92
CA ALA A 348 -1.46 18.34 -13.20
C ALA A 348 -2.96 18.67 -13.11
N SER A 349 -3.64 18.16 -12.07
CA SER A 349 -5.05 18.45 -11.80
C SER A 349 -5.27 19.93 -11.49
N ILE A 350 -4.53 20.49 -10.52
CA ILE A 350 -4.68 21.88 -10.09
C ILE A 350 -4.34 22.86 -11.21
N THR A 351 -3.26 22.66 -11.96
CA THR A 351 -2.92 23.51 -13.11
C THR A 351 -4.05 23.52 -14.14
N SER A 352 -4.69 22.38 -14.38
CA SER A 352 -5.84 22.29 -15.29
C SER A 352 -7.04 23.07 -14.76
N LYS A 353 -7.35 22.96 -13.46
CA LYS A 353 -8.43 23.73 -12.80
C LYS A 353 -8.16 25.24 -12.85
N MET A 354 -6.93 25.68 -12.53
CA MET A 354 -6.53 27.09 -12.61
C MET A 354 -6.66 27.65 -14.02
N PHE A 355 -6.27 26.87 -15.04
CA PHE A 355 -6.39 27.28 -16.43
C PHE A 355 -7.85 27.42 -16.87
N ALA A 356 -8.72 26.50 -16.44
CA ALA A 356 -10.16 26.59 -16.66
C ALA A 356 -10.75 27.85 -16.02
N VAL A 357 -10.34 28.17 -14.79
CA VAL A 357 -10.78 29.40 -14.09
C VAL A 357 -10.34 30.65 -14.85
N LYS A 358 -9.07 30.72 -15.24
CA LYS A 358 -8.51 31.85 -15.99
C LYS A 358 -9.20 32.09 -17.33
N SER A 359 -9.59 31.02 -18.02
CA SER A 359 -10.03 31.14 -19.42
C SER A 359 -11.51 31.47 -19.57
N ASN A 360 -12.40 30.94 -18.72
CA ASN A 360 -13.85 30.99 -18.95
C ASN A 360 -14.75 31.13 -17.70
N LEU A 361 -14.23 30.99 -16.47
CA LEU A 361 -15.07 31.03 -15.25
C LEU A 361 -14.93 32.33 -14.46
N LEU A 362 -13.93 33.15 -14.76
CA LEU A 362 -13.95 34.55 -14.36
C LEU A 362 -14.85 35.29 -15.36
N PRO A 363 -15.82 36.10 -14.93
CA PRO A 363 -16.52 36.98 -15.85
C PRO A 363 -15.46 37.82 -16.56
N ASP A 364 -15.56 37.94 -17.89
CA ASP A 364 -14.75 38.89 -18.64
C ASP A 364 -14.90 40.24 -17.93
N SER A 365 -13.78 40.77 -17.44
CA SER A 365 -13.76 42.09 -16.84
C SER A 365 -14.11 43.09 -17.95
N GLU A 366 -15.38 43.50 -18.02
CA GLU A 366 -15.76 44.79 -18.62
C GLU A 366 -15.17 45.95 -17.81
#